data_AF-A0A846DYM5-F1
#
_entry.id   AF-A0A846DYM5-F1
#
_cell.length_a   1.000
_cell.length_b   1.000
_cell.length_c   1.000
_cell.angle_alpha   90.00
_cell.angle_beta   90.00
_cell.angle_gamma   90.00
#
_symmetry.space_group_name_H-M   'P 1'
#
loop_
_entity.id
_entity.type
_entity.pdbx_description
1 polymer ?
#
loop_
_entity_poly.entity_id
_entity_poly.type
_entity_poly.pdbx_seq_one_letter_code
_entity_poly.pdbx_strand_id
1 'polypeptide(L)' 'TARPEVSPNQWVKLTQPLSDYSDDEALLLCQQSATEWVVWIPGYGEAIVHQSEFC' A
#
# COMPACT_ATOMS: atom_id res chain seq x y z
N THR A 1 10.84 16.11 -5.08
CA THR A 1 9.62 15.40 -5.51
C THR A 1 8.63 15.49 -4.38
N ALA A 2 7.42 16.00 -4.61
CA ALA A 2 6.39 16.06 -3.57
C ALA A 2 5.97 14.63 -3.20
N ARG A 3 5.91 14.31 -1.91
CA ARG A 3 5.43 13.01 -1.43
C ARG A 3 3.93 12.92 -1.76
N PRO A 4 3.43 11.83 -2.36
CA PRO A 4 2.00 11.72 -2.63
C PRO A 4 1.21 11.90 -1.32
N GLU A 5 0.20 12.77 -1.36
CA GLU A 5 -0.74 12.94 -0.24
C GLU A 5 -1.66 11.72 -0.22
N VAL A 6 -1.31 10.75 0.63
CA VAL A 6 -2.05 9.50 0.82
C VAL A 6 -2.93 9.58 2.07
N SER A 7 -4.13 9.03 1.99
CA SER A 7 -5.12 9.03 3.06
C SER A 7 -5.73 7.64 3.30
N PRO A 8 -6.26 7.34 4.49
CA PRO A 8 -7.01 6.11 4.74
C PRO A 8 -8.20 5.97 3.78
N ASN A 9 -8.58 4.73 3.45
CA ASN A 9 -9.60 4.36 2.45
C ASN A 9 -9.27 4.78 1.01
N GLN A 10 -8.00 5.00 0.70
CA GLN A 10 -7.54 5.27 -0.65
C GLN A 10 -6.88 4.02 -1.23
N TRP A 11 -7.18 3.72 -2.49
CA TRP A 11 -6.46 2.71 -3.26
C TRP A 11 -5.17 3.31 -3.82
N VAL A 12 -4.06 2.59 -3.64
CA VAL A 12 -2.75 2.95 -4.19
C VAL A 12 -2.20 1.79 -5.00
N LYS A 13 -1.41 2.11 -6.02
CA LYS A 13 -0.69 1.11 -6.81
C LYS A 13 0.68 0.88 -6.21
N LEU A 14 1.04 -0.39 -6.00
CA LEU A 14 2.35 -0.83 -5.57
C LEU A 14 3.28 -0.95 -6.79
N THR A 15 4.56 -0.69 -6.57
CA THR A 15 5.63 -0.83 -7.58
C THR A 15 5.81 -2.27 -8.04
N GLN A 16 5.52 -3.23 -7.17
CA GLN A 16 5.49 -4.65 -7.47
C GLN A 16 4.48 -5.37 -6.57
N PRO A 17 3.86 -6.47 -7.05
CA PRO A 17 3.02 -7.31 -6.21
C PRO A 17 3.87 -8.00 -5.12
N LEU A 18 3.26 -8.27 -3.96
CA LEU A 18 3.93 -8.97 -2.85
C LEU A 18 4.07 -10.48 -3.09
N SER A 19 3.29 -11.04 -4.01
CA SER A 19 3.34 -12.45 -4.42
C SER A 19 2.77 -12.62 -5.84
N ASP A 20 3.02 -13.77 -6.48
CA ASP A 20 2.51 -14.08 -7.82
C ASP A 20 0.97 -14.11 -7.92
N TYR A 21 0.27 -14.17 -6.79
CA TYR A 21 -1.19 -14.26 -6.71
C TYR A 21 -1.85 -13.01 -6.14
N SER A 22 -1.06 -11.98 -5.80
CA SER A 22 -1.58 -10.73 -5.24
C SER A 22 -1.74 -9.68 -6.33
N ASP A 23 -2.78 -8.88 -6.22
CA ASP A 23 -2.92 -7.68 -7.05
C ASP A 23 -1.85 -6.64 -6.71
N ASP A 24 -1.58 -5.75 -7.65
CA ASP A 24 -0.65 -4.63 -7.48
C ASP A 24 -1.34 -3.36 -6.94
N GLU A 25 -2.60 -3.47 -6.54
CA GLU A 25 -3.35 -2.41 -5.87
C GLU A 25 -3.59 -2.75 -4.40
N ALA A 26 -3.45 -1.74 -3.54
CA ALA A 26 -3.59 -1.87 -2.10
C ALA A 26 -4.53 -0.80 -1.54
N LEU A 27 -5.48 -1.20 -0.71
CA LEU A 27 -6.33 -0.27 0.03
C LEU A 27 -5.61 0.16 1.31
N LEU A 28 -5.34 1.45 1.45
CA LEU A 28 -4.78 2.03 2.67
C LEU A 28 -5.79 1.94 3.82
N LEU A 29 -5.48 1.19 4.87
CA LEU A 29 -6.36 1.06 6.04
C LEU A 29 -6.02 2.13 7.09
N CYS A 30 -4.77 2.15 7.53
CA CYS A 30 -4.28 3.15 8.48
C CYS A 30 -2.77 3.33 8.38
N GLN A 31 -2.31 4.49 8.83
CA GLN A 31 -0.89 4.79 8.92
C GLN A 31 -0.33 4.18 10.20
N GLN A 32 0.66 3.29 10.06
CA GLN A 32 1.33 2.66 11.20
C GLN A 32 2.48 3.53 11.72
N SER A 33 3.21 4.17 10.81
CA SER A 33 4.34 5.06 11.12
C SER A 33 4.45 6.19 10.10
N ALA A 34 5.41 7.10 10.28
CA ALA A 34 5.60 8.22 9.35
C ALA A 34 5.82 7.77 7.89
N THR A 35 6.29 6.54 7.68
CA THR A 35 6.63 5.98 6.36
C THR A 35 5.97 4.64 6.04
N GLU A 36 5.23 4.02 6.97
CA GLU A 36 4.60 2.70 6.76
C GLU A 36 3.08 2.76 6.90
N TRP A 37 2.40 1.92 6.13
CA TRP A 37 0.96 1.78 6.11
C TRP A 37 0.54 0.33 6.27
N VAL A 38 -0.53 0.14 7.05
CA VAL A 38 -1.30 -1.11 7.00
C VAL A 38 -2.22 -1.02 5.80
N VAL A 39 -2.17 -2.04 4.95
CA VAL A 39 -2.93 -2.10 3.71
C VAL A 39 -3.64 -3.44 3.57
N TRP A 40 -4.73 -3.43 2.80
CA TRP A 40 -5.36 -4.65 2.33
C TRP A 40 -5.11 -4.81 0.84
N ILE A 41 -4.62 -5.99 0.42
CA ILE A 41 -4.31 -6.31 -0.97
C ILE A 41 -5.17 -7.52 -1.38
N PRO A 42 -5.98 -7.41 -2.44
CA PRO A 42 -6.70 -8.56 -2.98
C PRO A 42 -5.74 -9.70 -3.33
N GLY A 43 -6.12 -10.94 -2.98
CA GLY A 43 -5.29 -12.13 -3.21
C GLY A 43 -4.15 -12.34 -2.20
N TYR A 44 -3.86 -11.37 -1.32
CA TYR A 44 -2.85 -11.50 -0.26
C TYR A 44 -3.45 -11.37 1.15
N GLY A 45 -4.30 -10.36 1.38
CA GLY A 45 -4.83 -10.00 2.70
C GLY A 45 -4.18 -8.74 3.26
N GLU A 46 -4.04 -8.66 4.58
CA GLU A 46 -3.44 -7.52 5.26
C GLU A 46 -1.91 -7.58 5.21
N ALA A 47 -1.26 -6.44 4.93
CA ALA A 47 0.19 -6.30 4.89
C ALA A 47 0.64 -4.93 5.43
N ILE A 48 1.91 -4.84 5.81
CA ILE A 48 2.59 -3.58 6.11
C ILE A 48 3.50 -3.25 4.93
N VAL A 49 3.33 -2.07 4.34
CA VAL A 49 4.11 -1.62 3.17
C VAL A 49 4.71 -0.25 3.43
N HIS A 50 5.92 -0.03 2.90
CA HIS A 50 6.59 1.26 3.00
C HIS A 50 6.09 2.21 1.90
N GLN A 51 5.93 3.50 2.19
CA GLN A 51 5.44 4.50 1.23
C GLN A 51 6.31 4.62 -0.04
N SER A 52 7.57 4.17 0.01
CA SER A 52 8.46 4.13 -1.16
C SER A 52 8.06 3.07 -2.18
N GLU A 53 7.19 2.13 -1.80
CA GLU A 53 6.69 1.09 -2.67
C GLU A 53 5.46 1.57 -3.46
N PHE A 54 4.94 2.77 -3.19
CA PHE A 54 3.83 3.36 -3.94
C PHE A 54 4.33 3.97 -5.26
N CYS A 55 3.57 3.79 -6.35
CA CYS A 55 3.82 4.40 -7.65
C CYS A 55 3.43 5.89 -7.69
#